data_AF-A0A7J7L158-F1
#
_entry.id   AF-A0A7J7L158-F1
#
_cell.length_a   1.000
_cell.length_b   1.000
_cell.length_c   1.000
_cell.angle_alpha   90.00
_cell.angle_beta   90.00
_cell.angle_gamma   90.00
#
_symmetry.space_group_name_H-M   'P 1'
#
loop_
_entity.id
_entity.type
_entity.pdbx_description
1 polymer ?
#
loop_
_entity_poly.entity_id
_entity_poly.type
_entity_poly.pdbx_seq_one_letter_code
_entity_poly.pdbx_strand_id
1 'polypeptide(L)'
;MYFADRDIFYAGRVAEEDLQRVAAATGGNVQTSVNNIIDEVLKTFELFEERQVGNERFNIFSRCPPGQTTTIVLCGRADQEAERSLHDAIMIIRRAVKNSTMVAVGGAIDMEIGRYLRQHAQTIASKSQLFINAYAKALEVGKGALYGVDVNNGGITDSFVNFVWEPAVVKINALNTATKAACLVLGVDETVKNLKVCSPRFA
;
A
#
# COMPACT_ATOMS: atom_id res chain seq x y z
N MET A 1 -7.92 -45.51 1.98
CA MET A 1 -7.48 -44.11 1.90
C MET A 1 -8.50 -43.33 2.72
N TYR A 2 -8.31 -43.20 4.04
CA TYR A 2 -9.43 -43.02 5.00
C TYR A 2 -10.43 -41.91 4.66
N PHE A 3 -9.96 -40.75 4.18
CA PHE A 3 -10.80 -39.60 3.80
C PHE A 3 -11.48 -39.75 2.44
N ALA A 4 -10.78 -40.35 1.46
CA ALA A 4 -11.35 -40.59 0.14
C ALA A 4 -12.43 -41.67 0.15
N ASP A 5 -12.29 -42.67 1.02
CA ASP A 5 -13.31 -43.71 1.23
C ASP A 5 -14.61 -43.14 1.84
N ARG A 6 -14.61 -41.85 2.25
CA ARG A 6 -15.72 -41.12 2.87
C ARG A 6 -16.13 -39.86 2.09
N ASP A 7 -15.63 -39.68 0.88
CA ASP A 7 -15.87 -38.50 0.05
C ASP A 7 -15.50 -37.16 0.74
N ILE A 8 -14.45 -37.18 1.57
CA ILE A 8 -13.91 -35.98 2.25
C ILE A 8 -12.66 -35.49 1.53
N PHE A 9 -12.68 -34.24 1.04
CA PHE A 9 -11.51 -33.58 0.47
C PHE A 9 -10.50 -33.21 1.58
N TYR A 10 -9.20 -33.41 1.31
CA TYR A 10 -8.12 -33.05 2.21
C TYR A 10 -6.91 -32.53 1.43
N ALA A 11 -6.33 -31.42 1.91
CA ALA A 11 -5.07 -30.86 1.40
C ALA A 11 -4.07 -30.71 2.56
N GLY A 12 -2.90 -31.33 2.41
CA GLY A 12 -1.77 -31.20 3.35
C GLY A 12 -0.72 -30.21 2.85
N ARG A 13 0.20 -29.80 3.74
CA ARG A 13 1.31 -28.87 3.43
C ARG A 13 0.86 -27.49 2.89
N VAL A 14 -0.28 -27.02 3.36
CA VAL A 14 -0.78 -25.66 3.06
C VAL A 14 0.04 -24.64 3.84
N ALA A 15 0.40 -23.52 3.23
CA ALA A 15 1.11 -22.44 3.89
C ALA A 15 0.24 -21.82 5.00
N GLU A 16 0.85 -21.41 6.11
CA GLU A 16 0.12 -20.85 7.26
C GLU A 16 -0.67 -19.58 6.88
N GLU A 17 -0.11 -18.75 6.01
CA GLU A 17 -0.78 -17.55 5.48
C GLU A 17 -2.05 -17.88 4.69
N ASP A 18 -2.08 -18.99 3.94
CA ASP A 18 -3.27 -19.42 3.21
C ASP A 18 -4.32 -20.03 4.15
N LEU A 19 -3.90 -20.74 5.19
CA LEU A 19 -4.82 -21.22 6.23
C LEU A 19 -5.53 -20.05 6.92
N GLN A 20 -4.78 -18.99 7.26
CA GLN A 20 -5.35 -17.79 7.86
C GLN A 20 -6.29 -17.05 6.90
N ARG A 21 -5.96 -16.96 5.59
CA ARG A 21 -6.85 -16.37 4.57
C ARG A 21 -8.15 -17.16 4.42
N VAL A 22 -8.09 -18.49 4.40
CA VAL A 22 -9.29 -19.34 4.32
C VAL A 22 -10.13 -19.21 5.58
N ALA A 23 -9.50 -19.19 6.76
CA ALA A 23 -10.18 -18.94 8.03
C ALA A 23 -10.89 -17.58 8.03
N ALA A 24 -10.23 -16.51 7.60
CA ALA A 24 -10.82 -15.18 7.50
C ALA A 24 -11.94 -15.06 6.44
N ALA A 25 -11.82 -15.78 5.32
CA ALA A 25 -12.83 -15.82 4.27
C ALA A 25 -14.08 -16.60 4.67
N THR A 26 -13.91 -17.75 5.33
CA THR A 26 -15.01 -18.63 5.77
C THR A 26 -15.59 -18.24 7.12
N GLY A 27 -14.88 -17.42 7.90
CA GLY A 27 -15.19 -17.10 9.30
C GLY A 27 -14.79 -18.20 10.28
N GLY A 28 -14.00 -19.18 9.84
CA GLY A 28 -13.50 -20.28 10.65
C GLY A 28 -12.29 -19.90 11.50
N ASN A 29 -11.82 -20.82 12.33
CA ASN A 29 -10.60 -20.63 13.11
C ASN A 29 -9.63 -21.79 12.88
N VAL A 30 -8.35 -21.49 12.73
CA VAL A 30 -7.30 -22.50 12.50
C VAL A 30 -7.05 -23.25 13.81
N GLN A 31 -7.15 -24.58 13.78
CA GLN A 31 -6.94 -25.44 14.94
C GLN A 31 -5.65 -26.25 14.80
N THR A 32 -4.88 -26.31 15.89
CA THR A 32 -3.64 -27.09 15.98
C THR A 32 -3.81 -28.43 16.69
N SER A 33 -4.95 -28.64 17.36
CA SER A 33 -5.30 -29.87 18.07
C SER A 33 -6.56 -30.49 17.49
N VAL A 34 -6.63 -31.82 17.56
CA VAL A 34 -7.84 -32.60 17.18
C VAL A 34 -8.87 -32.69 18.31
N ASN A 35 -8.51 -32.22 19.51
CA ASN A 35 -9.41 -32.22 20.66
C ASN A 35 -10.28 -30.96 20.63
N ASN A 36 -11.56 -31.09 21.03
CA ASN A 36 -12.53 -29.99 21.14
C ASN A 36 -12.90 -29.33 19.79
N ILE A 37 -13.03 -30.15 18.72
CA ILE A 37 -13.63 -29.70 17.46
C ILE A 37 -15.14 -29.57 17.69
N ILE A 38 -15.59 -28.33 17.90
CA ILE A 38 -17.00 -27.97 18.06
C ILE A 38 -17.54 -27.36 16.76
N ASP A 39 -18.85 -27.48 16.55
CA ASP A 39 -19.52 -26.97 15.35
C ASP A 39 -19.34 -25.46 15.14
N GLU A 40 -19.05 -24.70 16.20
CA GLU A 40 -18.78 -23.26 16.11
C GLU A 40 -17.48 -22.93 15.35
N VAL A 41 -16.48 -23.81 15.43
CA VAL A 41 -15.18 -23.65 14.79
C VAL A 41 -15.25 -24.03 13.31
N LEU A 42 -16.09 -25.01 12.98
CA LEU A 42 -16.34 -25.42 11.61
C LEU A 42 -17.25 -24.39 10.94
N LYS A 43 -16.94 -24.04 9.69
CA LYS A 43 -17.76 -23.12 8.91
C LYS A 43 -18.15 -23.71 7.58
N THR A 44 -19.33 -23.32 7.14
CA THR A 44 -19.88 -23.69 5.85
C THR A 44 -19.68 -22.55 4.89
N PHE A 45 -19.46 -22.92 3.64
CA PHE A 45 -19.36 -22.02 2.51
C PHE A 45 -20.15 -22.65 1.36
N GLU A 46 -20.58 -21.85 0.40
CA GLU A 46 -21.55 -22.29 -0.59
C GLU A 46 -20.91 -23.06 -1.76
N LEU A 47 -19.67 -22.72 -2.15
CA LEU A 47 -19.03 -23.36 -3.30
C LEU A 47 -17.55 -23.68 -3.06
N PHE A 48 -17.20 -24.96 -3.26
CA PHE A 48 -15.83 -25.46 -3.35
C PHE A 48 -15.54 -25.90 -4.78
N GLU A 49 -14.42 -25.47 -5.37
CA GLU A 49 -13.97 -26.00 -6.66
C GLU A 49 -12.44 -26.17 -6.69
N GLU A 50 -11.97 -27.34 -7.13
CA GLU A 50 -10.57 -27.51 -7.54
C GLU A 50 -10.48 -27.10 -9.02
N ARG A 51 -9.76 -26.01 -9.31
CA ARG A 51 -9.60 -25.49 -10.66
C ARG A 51 -8.14 -25.50 -11.05
N GLN A 52 -7.85 -26.08 -12.21
CA GLN A 52 -6.53 -25.98 -12.82
C GLN A 52 -6.37 -24.64 -13.53
N VAL A 53 -5.32 -23.90 -13.19
CA VAL A 53 -4.95 -22.63 -13.82
C VAL A 53 -3.49 -22.74 -14.26
N GLY A 54 -3.27 -22.82 -15.57
CA GLY A 54 -1.95 -23.14 -16.12
C GLY A 54 -1.50 -24.55 -15.71
N ASN A 55 -0.32 -24.64 -15.09
CA ASN A 55 0.26 -25.91 -14.65
C ASN A 55 -0.01 -26.21 -13.17
N GLU A 56 -0.71 -25.33 -12.46
CA GLU A 56 -0.99 -25.45 -11.04
C GLU A 56 -2.49 -25.69 -10.80
N ARG A 57 -2.81 -26.35 -9.68
CA ARG A 57 -4.18 -26.62 -9.24
C ARG A 57 -4.48 -25.77 -8.00
N PHE A 58 -5.59 -25.05 -8.06
CA PHE A 58 -6.04 -24.16 -7.01
C PHE A 58 -7.33 -24.69 -6.38
N ASN A 59 -7.38 -24.65 -5.05
CA ASN A 59 -8.59 -24.90 -4.29
C ASN A 59 -9.30 -23.57 -4.05
N ILE A 60 -10.40 -23.34 -4.75
CA ILE A 60 -11.13 -22.07 -4.73
C ILE A 60 -12.35 -22.20 -3.84
N PHE A 61 -12.44 -21.31 -2.87
CA PHE A 61 -13.56 -21.16 -1.96
C PHE A 61 -14.37 -19.94 -2.41
N SER A 62 -15.58 -20.18 -2.90
CA SER A 62 -16.45 -19.17 -3.49
C SER A 62 -17.73 -19.03 -2.67
N ARG A 63 -18.35 -17.84 -2.75
CA ARG A 63 -19.62 -17.52 -2.06
C ARG A 63 -19.56 -17.85 -0.56
N CYS A 64 -18.47 -17.44 0.08
CA CYS A 64 -18.38 -17.45 1.54
C CYS A 64 -19.34 -16.40 2.12
N PRO A 65 -19.79 -16.56 3.38
CA PRO A 65 -20.46 -15.48 4.13
C PRO A 65 -19.66 -14.18 4.02
N PRO A 66 -20.27 -12.99 4.15
CA PRO A 66 -19.61 -11.71 3.93
C PRO A 66 -18.26 -11.65 4.67
N GLY A 67 -17.21 -11.92 3.90
CA GLY A 67 -15.89 -12.24 4.39
C GLY A 67 -14.97 -11.07 4.18
N GLN A 68 -13.97 -10.93 5.06
CA GLN A 68 -13.02 -9.81 5.00
C GLN A 68 -11.93 -10.02 3.94
N THR A 69 -11.94 -11.15 3.24
CA THR A 69 -10.84 -11.59 2.39
C THR A 69 -11.34 -11.94 1.00
N THR A 70 -10.65 -11.40 0.00
CA THR A 70 -10.83 -11.72 -1.41
C THR A 70 -9.44 -11.94 -2.00
N THR A 71 -9.29 -13.01 -2.77
CA THR A 71 -8.01 -13.37 -3.42
C THR A 71 -8.14 -13.13 -4.92
N ILE A 72 -7.15 -12.45 -5.50
CA ILE A 72 -7.05 -12.23 -6.95
C ILE A 72 -5.90 -13.08 -7.46
N VAL A 73 -6.18 -13.97 -8.41
CA VAL A 73 -5.15 -14.78 -9.08
C VAL A 73 -4.71 -14.05 -10.34
N LEU A 74 -3.48 -13.56 -10.34
CA LEU A 74 -2.87 -12.91 -11.51
C LEU A 74 -2.33 -13.97 -12.46
N CYS A 75 -2.88 -14.04 -13.67
CA CYS A 75 -2.47 -15.00 -14.70
C CYS A 75 -1.68 -14.29 -15.81
N GLY A 76 -0.55 -14.85 -16.23
CA GLY A 76 0.24 -14.39 -17.38
C GLY A 76 1.74 -14.35 -17.09
N ARG A 77 2.53 -13.68 -17.95
CA ARG A 77 3.89 -13.21 -17.61
C ARG A 77 3.77 -12.01 -16.66
N ALA A 78 2.99 -12.16 -15.59
CA ALA A 78 2.85 -11.15 -14.57
C ALA A 78 4.20 -11.05 -13.87
N ASP A 79 4.97 -10.03 -14.24
CA ASP A 79 6.17 -9.64 -13.52
C ASP A 79 5.77 -9.15 -12.12
N GLN A 80 6.74 -9.08 -11.20
CA GLN A 80 6.53 -8.48 -9.87
C GLN A 80 5.91 -7.07 -9.96
N GLU A 81 6.09 -6.39 -11.09
CA GLU A 81 5.53 -5.08 -11.36
C GLU A 81 3.99 -5.07 -11.45
N ALA A 82 3.37 -6.13 -12.01
CA ALA A 82 1.91 -6.19 -12.12
C ALA A 82 1.25 -6.37 -10.75
N GLU A 83 1.86 -7.21 -9.90
CA GLU A 83 1.44 -7.39 -8.51
C GLU A 83 1.56 -6.08 -7.72
N ARG A 84 2.72 -5.40 -7.84
CA ARG A 84 2.95 -4.10 -7.19
C ARG A 84 1.96 -3.04 -7.65
N SER A 85 1.72 -2.94 -8.95
CA SER A 85 0.75 -2.00 -9.54
C SER A 85 -0.66 -2.23 -8.99
N LEU A 86 -1.11 -3.49 -8.91
CA LEU A 86 -2.41 -3.83 -8.35
C LEU A 86 -2.48 -3.51 -6.85
N HIS A 87 -1.41 -3.84 -6.12
CA HIS A 87 -1.32 -3.59 -4.69
C HIS A 87 -1.42 -2.09 -4.37
N ASP A 88 -0.71 -1.26 -5.13
CA ASP A 88 -0.74 0.20 -4.98
C ASP A 88 -2.12 0.78 -5.32
N ALA A 89 -2.77 0.28 -6.38
CA ALA A 89 -4.13 0.67 -6.72
C ALA A 89 -5.13 0.35 -5.59
N ILE A 90 -5.07 -0.87 -5.04
CA ILE A 90 -5.92 -1.29 -3.91
C ILE A 90 -5.63 -0.43 -2.67
N MET A 91 -4.36 -0.16 -2.38
CA MET A 91 -3.95 0.71 -1.27
C MET A 91 -4.53 2.13 -1.40
N ILE A 92 -4.47 2.72 -2.60
CA ILE A 92 -5.00 4.06 -2.87
C ILE A 92 -6.52 4.08 -2.66
N ILE A 93 -7.24 3.13 -3.24
CA ILE A 93 -8.71 3.04 -3.10
C ILE A 93 -9.09 2.86 -1.64
N ARG A 94 -8.41 1.97 -0.91
CA ARG A 94 -8.65 1.75 0.53
C ARG A 94 -8.39 3.00 1.37
N ARG A 95 -7.41 3.82 0.99
CA ARG A 95 -7.16 5.12 1.65
C ARG A 95 -8.21 6.16 1.29
N ALA A 96 -8.68 6.20 0.05
CA ALA A 96 -9.74 7.09 -0.41
C ALA A 96 -11.08 6.78 0.26
N VAL A 97 -11.42 5.50 0.44
CA VAL A 97 -12.65 5.10 1.15
C VAL A 97 -12.61 5.53 2.63
N LYS A 98 -11.43 5.49 3.26
CA LYS A 98 -11.27 5.87 4.67
C LYS A 98 -11.17 7.38 4.91
N ASN A 99 -10.73 8.16 3.92
CA ASN A 99 -10.51 9.60 4.06
C ASN A 99 -11.34 10.33 3.01
N SER A 100 -12.29 11.15 3.46
CA SER A 100 -13.13 11.96 2.57
C SER A 100 -12.40 13.17 1.95
N THR A 101 -11.17 13.43 2.35
CA THR A 101 -10.37 14.56 1.85
C THR A 101 -9.47 14.14 0.70
N MET A 102 -9.76 14.67 -0.49
CA MET A 102 -9.01 14.43 -1.72
C MET A 102 -8.31 15.71 -2.17
N VAL A 103 -7.15 15.56 -2.78
CA VAL A 103 -6.35 16.68 -3.32
C VAL A 103 -6.00 16.43 -4.78
N ALA A 104 -5.83 17.52 -5.53
CA ALA A 104 -5.35 17.47 -6.90
C ALA A 104 -3.90 16.97 -6.96
N VAL A 105 -3.63 16.05 -7.91
CA VAL A 105 -2.29 15.51 -8.18
C VAL A 105 -1.61 16.34 -9.27
N GLY A 106 -0.34 16.07 -9.58
CA GLY A 106 0.36 16.69 -10.71
C GLY A 106 1.00 18.05 -10.38
N GLY A 107 1.37 18.28 -9.12
CA GLY A 107 2.11 19.47 -8.68
C GLY A 107 1.23 20.67 -8.30
N ALA A 108 -0.07 20.65 -8.65
CA ALA A 108 -1.00 21.75 -8.34
C ALA A 108 -1.03 22.10 -6.84
N ILE A 109 -1.17 21.07 -5.99
CA ILE A 109 -1.22 21.26 -4.53
C ILE A 109 0.14 21.69 -3.97
N ASP A 110 1.25 21.19 -4.51
CA ASP A 110 2.60 21.51 -4.02
C ASP A 110 2.92 22.99 -4.29
N MET A 111 2.48 23.52 -5.45
CA MET A 111 2.62 24.93 -5.79
C MET A 111 1.74 25.84 -4.94
N GLU A 112 0.51 25.41 -4.64
CA GLU A 112 -0.37 26.16 -3.76
C GLU A 112 0.17 26.21 -2.33
N ILE A 113 0.72 25.11 -1.82
CA ILE A 113 1.44 25.07 -0.54
C ILE A 113 2.68 25.98 -0.59
N GLY A 114 3.48 25.93 -1.66
CA GLY A 114 4.64 26.79 -1.85
C GLY A 114 4.29 28.28 -1.85
N ARG A 115 3.20 28.66 -2.54
CA ARG A 115 2.66 30.03 -2.54
C ARG A 115 2.25 30.46 -1.13
N TYR A 116 1.50 29.62 -0.42
CA TYR A 116 1.08 29.90 0.96
C TYR A 116 2.28 30.09 1.90
N LEU A 117 3.28 29.21 1.82
CA LEU A 117 4.48 29.29 2.65
C LEU A 117 5.30 30.56 2.36
N ARG A 118 5.40 30.99 1.10
CA ARG A 118 6.07 32.25 0.74
C ARG A 118 5.34 33.47 1.31
N GLN A 119 4.01 33.49 1.26
CA GLN A 119 3.22 34.55 1.86
C GLN A 119 3.40 34.57 3.39
N HIS A 120 3.38 33.39 4.02
CA HIS A 120 3.63 33.27 5.44
C HIS A 120 5.05 33.72 5.83
N ALA A 121 6.06 33.40 5.02
CA ALA A 121 7.44 33.82 5.25
C ALA A 121 7.59 35.35 5.32
N GLN A 122 6.78 36.13 4.57
CA GLN A 122 6.82 37.59 4.61
C GLN A 122 6.35 38.17 5.96
N THR A 123 5.57 37.42 6.73
CA THR A 123 5.12 37.84 8.06
C THR A 123 6.19 37.62 9.14
N ILE A 124 7.25 36.89 8.82
CA ILE A 124 8.31 36.52 9.77
C ILE A 124 9.57 37.33 9.46
N ALA A 125 9.98 38.20 10.38
CA ALA A 125 11.14 39.09 10.23
C ALA A 125 12.51 38.45 10.58
N SER A 126 12.58 37.13 10.77
CA SER A 126 13.76 36.44 11.31
C SER A 126 14.51 35.63 10.25
N LYS A 127 15.72 35.12 10.58
CA LYS A 127 16.47 34.17 9.73
C LYS A 127 15.65 32.94 9.33
N SER A 128 14.61 32.59 10.10
CA SER A 128 13.64 31.54 9.78
C SER A 128 12.94 31.77 8.43
N GLN A 129 12.79 33.02 7.99
CA GLN A 129 12.23 33.37 6.68
C GLN A 129 13.00 32.70 5.53
N LEU A 130 14.33 32.62 5.61
CA LEU A 130 15.16 32.01 4.57
C LEU A 130 14.89 30.51 4.44
N PHE A 131 14.72 29.81 5.57
CA PHE A 131 14.43 28.38 5.59
C PHE A 131 13.04 28.08 5.04
N ILE A 132 12.02 28.89 5.40
CA ILE A 132 10.66 28.73 4.88
C ILE A 132 10.62 28.97 3.36
N ASN A 133 11.31 30.01 2.88
CA ASN A 133 11.41 30.26 1.44
C ASN A 133 12.17 29.15 0.70
N ALA A 134 13.23 28.59 1.30
CA ALA A 134 13.94 27.45 0.73
C ALA A 134 13.05 26.20 0.64
N TYR A 135 12.27 25.93 1.70
CA TYR A 135 11.30 24.82 1.70
C TYR A 135 10.20 25.02 0.66
N ALA A 136 9.61 26.21 0.57
CA ALA A 136 8.61 26.54 -0.44
C ALA A 136 9.16 26.37 -1.86
N LYS A 137 10.40 26.80 -2.11
CA LYS A 137 11.08 26.61 -3.39
C LYS A 137 11.36 25.13 -3.71
N ALA A 138 11.62 24.31 -2.68
CA ALA A 138 11.84 22.87 -2.86
C ALA A 138 10.55 22.12 -3.25
N LEU A 139 9.37 22.65 -2.91
CA LEU A 139 8.09 22.09 -3.36
C LEU A 139 7.79 22.41 -4.84
N GLU A 140 8.35 23.50 -5.36
CA GLU A 140 8.17 23.97 -6.74
C GLU A 140 9.17 23.30 -7.71
N VAL A 141 9.20 21.96 -7.73
CA VAL A 141 10.17 21.18 -8.53
C VAL A 141 9.98 21.37 -10.05
N GLY A 142 8.82 21.84 -10.50
CA GLY A 142 8.51 22.13 -11.91
C GLY A 142 8.29 23.63 -12.20
N LYS A 143 8.70 24.10 -13.38
CA LYS A 143 8.30 25.41 -13.91
C LYS A 143 6.89 25.33 -14.50
N GLY A 144 5.87 25.87 -13.83
CA GLY A 144 4.59 26.15 -14.48
C GLY A 144 3.39 26.10 -13.53
N ALA A 145 2.63 27.21 -13.54
CA ALA A 145 1.28 27.53 -13.02
C ALA A 145 0.59 26.66 -11.92
N LEU A 146 -0.36 27.28 -11.18
CA LEU A 146 -1.18 26.73 -10.07
C LEU A 146 -2.16 25.58 -10.47
N TYR A 147 -1.79 24.80 -11.46
CA TYR A 147 -2.60 23.84 -12.17
C TYR A 147 -1.74 22.59 -12.41
N GLY A 148 -2.36 21.42 -12.51
CA GLY A 148 -1.65 20.19 -12.73
C GLY A 148 -0.95 20.16 -14.09
N VAL A 149 0.06 19.31 -14.20
CA VAL A 149 0.66 18.98 -15.49
C VAL A 149 -0.07 17.78 -16.09
N ASP A 150 -0.61 17.95 -17.30
CA ASP A 150 -1.09 16.83 -18.10
C ASP A 150 0.10 16.11 -18.73
N VAL A 151 0.35 14.88 -18.29
CA VAL A 151 1.45 14.04 -18.79
C VAL A 151 1.14 13.45 -20.16
N ASN A 152 -0.13 13.26 -20.51
CA ASN A 152 -0.53 12.62 -21.76
C ASN A 152 -0.50 13.58 -22.93
N ASN A 153 -1.02 14.80 -22.74
CA ASN A 153 -1.09 15.80 -23.80
C ASN A 153 0.03 16.85 -23.74
N GLY A 154 0.79 16.90 -22.65
CA GLY A 154 1.82 17.92 -22.44
C GLY A 154 1.19 19.30 -22.31
N GLY A 155 0.86 19.71 -21.08
CA GLY A 155 0.26 21.02 -20.86
C GLY A 155 -0.13 21.27 -19.41
N ILE A 156 -0.70 22.45 -19.19
CA ILE A 156 -1.26 22.84 -17.90
C ILE A 156 -2.75 22.47 -17.91
N THR A 157 -3.22 21.77 -16.87
CA THR A 157 -4.60 21.28 -16.79
C THR A 157 -5.13 21.29 -15.35
N ASP A 158 -6.46 21.33 -15.19
CA ASP A 158 -7.06 21.14 -13.87
C ASP A 158 -7.13 19.65 -13.56
N SER A 159 -6.28 19.18 -12.65
CA SER A 159 -6.23 17.76 -12.27
C SER A 159 -7.55 17.28 -11.66
N PHE A 160 -8.29 18.14 -10.97
CA PHE A 160 -9.53 17.74 -10.31
C PHE A 160 -10.63 17.48 -11.32
N VAL A 161 -10.74 18.33 -12.35
CA VAL A 161 -11.70 18.16 -13.46
C VAL A 161 -11.38 16.93 -14.31
N ASN A 162 -10.09 16.58 -14.45
CA ASN A 162 -9.67 15.40 -15.20
C ASN A 162 -9.67 14.10 -14.38
N PHE A 163 -10.27 14.09 -13.18
CA PHE A 163 -10.32 12.92 -12.29
C PHE A 163 -8.93 12.40 -11.87
N VAL A 164 -7.94 13.30 -11.79
CA VAL A 164 -6.56 13.01 -11.37
C VAL A 164 -6.36 13.56 -9.96
N TRP A 165 -6.63 12.69 -8.99
CA TRP A 165 -6.79 13.01 -7.57
C TRP A 165 -6.21 11.90 -6.69
N GLU A 166 -5.72 12.27 -5.51
CA GLU A 166 -5.24 11.34 -4.49
C GLU A 166 -5.75 11.73 -3.09
N PRO A 167 -5.81 10.78 -2.15
CA PRO A 167 -6.16 11.10 -0.76
C PRO A 167 -5.15 12.05 -0.13
N ALA A 168 -5.61 13.09 0.55
CA ALA A 168 -4.75 14.11 1.17
C ALA A 168 -3.71 13.52 2.14
N VAL A 169 -4.06 12.40 2.80
CA VAL A 169 -3.18 11.67 3.70
C VAL A 169 -1.89 11.21 3.02
N VAL A 170 -1.91 10.93 1.71
CA VAL A 170 -0.70 10.54 0.96
C VAL A 170 0.30 11.69 0.95
N LYS A 171 -0.16 12.90 0.58
CA LYS A 171 0.67 14.12 0.59
C LYS A 171 1.15 14.51 1.98
N ILE A 172 0.29 14.46 2.98
CA ILE A 172 0.65 14.78 4.36
C ILE A 172 1.76 13.85 4.86
N ASN A 173 1.60 12.53 4.63
CA ASN A 173 2.60 11.55 5.04
C ASN A 173 3.92 11.71 4.27
N ALA A 174 3.86 12.03 2.97
CA ALA A 174 5.04 12.28 2.16
C ALA A 174 5.83 13.48 2.69
N LEU A 175 5.18 14.63 2.93
CA LEU A 175 5.82 15.83 3.45
C LEU A 175 6.40 15.62 4.86
N ASN A 176 5.64 14.96 5.74
CA ASN A 176 6.12 14.65 7.09
C ASN A 176 7.32 13.72 7.08
N THR A 177 7.32 12.69 6.23
CA THR A 177 8.42 11.72 6.13
C THR A 177 9.66 12.38 5.53
N ALA A 178 9.50 13.17 4.46
CA ALA A 178 10.58 13.93 3.84
C ALA A 178 11.21 14.92 4.83
N THR A 179 10.39 15.66 5.59
CA THR A 179 10.86 16.60 6.60
C THR A 179 11.65 15.89 7.70
N LYS A 180 11.12 14.78 8.23
CA LYS A 180 11.84 13.98 9.25
C LYS A 180 13.18 13.46 8.74
N ALA A 181 13.22 12.95 7.52
CA ALA A 181 14.47 12.49 6.90
C ALA A 181 15.46 13.64 6.71
N ALA A 182 15.01 14.81 6.25
CA ALA A 182 15.85 15.99 6.11
C ALA A 182 16.41 16.46 7.47
N CYS A 183 15.59 16.54 8.51
CA CYS A 183 16.04 16.88 9.86
C CYS A 183 17.05 15.86 10.41
N LEU A 184 16.84 14.57 10.15
CA LEU A 184 17.77 13.52 10.57
C LEU A 184 19.13 13.68 9.89
N VAL A 185 19.15 13.91 8.58
CA VAL A 185 20.40 14.12 7.83
C VAL A 185 21.11 15.40 8.27
N LEU A 186 20.38 16.50 8.46
CA LEU A 186 20.94 17.78 8.92
C LEU A 186 21.46 17.71 10.37
N GLY A 187 21.00 16.75 11.17
CA GLY A 187 21.46 16.53 12.54
C GLY A 187 22.70 15.66 12.66
N VAL A 188 23.19 15.03 11.58
CA VAL A 188 24.41 14.22 11.58
C VAL A 188 25.60 15.11 11.29
N ASP A 189 26.49 15.23 12.27
CA ASP A 189 27.77 15.95 12.18
C ASP A 189 28.93 15.06 11.71
N GLU A 190 28.93 13.79 12.11
CA GLU A 190 29.96 12.82 11.72
C GLU A 190 29.37 11.53 11.15
N THR A 191 30.01 10.99 10.10
CA THR A 191 29.62 9.70 9.51
C THR A 191 30.79 8.72 9.58
N VAL A 192 30.70 7.72 10.45
CA VAL A 192 31.71 6.65 10.56
C VAL A 192 31.28 5.44 9.74
N LYS A 193 32.11 5.06 8.76
CA LYS A 193 31.92 3.82 7.98
C LYS A 193 32.84 2.72 8.49
N ASN A 194 32.27 1.61 8.95
CA ASN A 194 33.05 0.43 9.30
C ASN A 194 33.34 -0.40 8.04
N LEU A 195 34.61 -0.47 7.63
CA LEU A 195 35.05 -1.20 6.43
C LEU A 195 35.24 -2.70 6.67
N LYS A 196 35.14 -3.19 7.92
CA LYS A 196 35.19 -4.61 8.20
C LYS A 196 33.79 -5.20 8.07
N VAL A 197 33.61 -6.07 7.09
CA VAL A 197 32.46 -7.00 7.05
C VAL A 197 32.43 -7.69 8.40
N CYS A 198 31.34 -7.51 9.14
CA CYS A 198 31.11 -8.23 10.38
C CYS A 198 30.87 -9.70 10.00
N SER A 199 31.94 -10.46 9.81
CA SER A 199 31.85 -11.92 9.83
C SER A 199 31.31 -12.28 11.22
N PRO A 200 30.16 -12.96 11.35
CA PRO A 200 29.72 -13.43 12.65
C PRO A 200 30.75 -14.45 13.12
N ARG A 201 31.62 -14.05 14.06
CA ARG A 201 32.46 -15.00 14.79
C ARG A 201 31.56 -15.71 15.78
N PHE A 202 30.87 -16.74 15.31
CA PHE A 202 30.49 -17.86 16.17
C PHE A 202 31.60 -18.91 16.04
N ALA A 203 32.47 -18.93 17.04
CA ALA A 203 33.32 -20.06 17.39
C ALA A 203 33.52 -20.02 18.91
#